data_AF-A7SQK1-F1
#
_entry.id   AF-A7SQK1-F1
#
_cell.length_a   1.000
_cell.length_b   1.000
_cell.length_c   1.000
_cell.angle_alpha   90.00
_cell.angle_beta   90.00
_cell.angle_gamma   90.00
#
_symmetry.space_group_name_H-M   'P 1'
#
loop_
_entity.id
_entity.type
_entity.pdbx_description
1 polymer ?
#
loop_
_entity_poly.entity_id
_entity_poly.type
_entity_poly.pdbx_seq_one_letter_code
_entity_poly.pdbx_strand_id
1 'polypeptide(L)'
;MYKCCVEGINYEDFFRACGMPDTFQSWFLINQLHIWMCLVRLKPEGKDGQYLYRKLVSIMWQDVEARMKIMGQIDSTVVRESLHELVQEFYGLIFAYDEGLLSHDRVLAAALWRNMFHDNRTDAVQLASMVEYVRRQVQHLDGLDSKEILETGQITWLPLRTPKQQEPFLYHTY
;
A
#
# COMPACT_ATOMS: atom_id res chain seq x y z
N MET A 1 -10.62 -8.33 4.86
CA MET A 1 -9.61 -7.26 4.80
C MET A 1 -8.54 -7.51 3.74
N TYR A 2 -7.80 -8.63 3.76
CA TYR A 2 -6.78 -8.91 2.73
C TYR A 2 -7.31 -8.82 1.30
N LYS A 3 -8.47 -9.44 1.05
CA LYS A 3 -9.19 -9.37 -0.23
C LYS A 3 -9.40 -7.92 -0.72
N CYS A 4 -9.73 -6.98 0.17
CA CYS A 4 -9.90 -5.57 -0.18
C CYS A 4 -8.57 -4.92 -0.61
N CYS A 5 -7.42 -5.38 -0.10
CA CYS A 5 -6.11 -4.88 -0.51
C CYS A 5 -5.71 -5.39 -1.90
N VAL A 6 -6.09 -6.63 -2.23
CA VAL A 6 -5.71 -7.28 -3.50
C VAL A 6 -6.70 -7.01 -4.63
N GLU A 7 -7.99 -6.95 -4.34
CA GLU A 7 -9.04 -6.78 -5.37
C GLU A 7 -9.61 -5.36 -5.39
N GLY A 8 -9.52 -4.63 -4.27
CA GLY A 8 -10.06 -3.27 -4.17
C GLY A 8 -9.12 -2.18 -4.69
N ILE A 9 -7.95 -2.56 -5.21
CA ILE A 9 -6.91 -1.64 -5.70
C ILE A 9 -6.73 -1.80 -7.20
N ASN A 10 -6.74 -0.68 -7.92
CA ASN A 10 -6.38 -0.65 -9.33
C ASN A 10 -4.85 -0.53 -9.49
N TYR A 11 -4.14 -1.66 -9.48
CA TYR A 11 -2.67 -1.70 -9.60
C TYR A 11 -2.13 -1.03 -10.87
N GLU A 12 -2.90 -1.07 -11.96
CA GLU A 12 -2.49 -0.46 -13.24
C GLU A 12 -2.35 1.05 -13.13
N ASP A 13 -3.21 1.71 -12.34
CA ASP A 13 -3.11 3.15 -12.09
C ASP A 13 -1.81 3.49 -11.35
N PHE A 14 -1.37 2.65 -10.42
CA PHE A 14 -0.11 2.83 -9.69
C PHE A 14 1.09 2.59 -10.61
N PHE A 15 1.06 1.52 -11.42
CA PHE A 15 2.14 1.24 -12.37
C PHE A 15 2.35 2.42 -13.31
N ARG A 16 1.27 2.98 -13.87
CA ARG A 16 1.31 4.14 -14.76
C ARG A 16 1.73 5.42 -14.02
N ALA A 17 1.12 5.71 -12.86
CA ALA A 17 1.37 6.96 -12.14
C ALA A 17 2.78 7.02 -11.55
N CYS A 18 3.32 5.89 -11.09
CA CYS A 18 4.63 5.80 -10.45
C CYS A 18 5.74 5.32 -11.40
N GLY A 19 5.43 5.04 -12.67
CA GLY A 19 6.40 4.54 -13.64
C GLY A 19 6.97 3.16 -13.28
N MET A 20 6.19 2.31 -12.60
CA MET A 20 6.63 0.99 -12.17
C MET A 20 6.37 -0.03 -13.29
N PRO A 21 7.29 -0.99 -13.53
CA PRO A 21 7.05 -2.05 -14.50
C PRO A 21 5.99 -3.03 -13.97
N ASP A 22 5.23 -3.68 -14.84
CA ASP A 22 4.26 -4.71 -14.44
C ASP A 22 5.00 -5.99 -14.05
N THR A 23 5.34 -6.09 -12.76
CA THR A 23 6.14 -7.20 -12.19
C THR A 23 5.61 -7.56 -10.81
N PHE A 24 5.98 -8.76 -10.33
CA PHE A 24 5.71 -9.18 -8.96
C PHE A 24 6.23 -8.21 -7.92
N GLN A 25 7.44 -7.68 -8.11
CA GLN A 25 7.99 -6.70 -7.18
C GLN A 25 7.10 -5.47 -7.11
N SER A 26 6.72 -4.90 -8.26
CA SER A 26 5.82 -3.73 -8.28
C SER A 26 4.47 -4.00 -7.63
N TRP A 27 3.88 -5.18 -7.89
CA TRP A 27 2.66 -5.62 -7.20
C TRP A 27 2.87 -5.70 -5.68
N PHE A 28 3.98 -6.30 -5.24
CA PHE A 28 4.30 -6.47 -3.83
C PHE A 28 4.47 -5.12 -3.13
N LEU A 29 5.18 -4.18 -3.75
CA LEU A 29 5.37 -2.81 -3.24
C LEU A 29 4.05 -2.06 -3.01
N ILE A 30 3.11 -2.19 -3.95
CA ILE A 30 1.77 -1.59 -3.80
C ILE A 30 0.97 -2.34 -2.73
N ASN A 31 1.00 -3.68 -2.74
CA ASN A 31 0.26 -4.49 -1.78
C ASN A 31 0.73 -4.21 -0.34
N GLN A 32 2.05 -4.17 -0.09
CA GLN A 32 2.60 -3.92 1.23
C GLN A 32 2.28 -2.51 1.76
N LEU A 33 2.19 -1.49 0.88
CA LEU A 33 1.73 -0.16 1.27
C LEU A 33 0.27 -0.18 1.76
N HIS A 34 -0.61 -0.92 1.09
CA HIS A 34 -2.02 -1.02 1.49
C HIS A 34 -2.21 -1.86 2.75
N ILE A 35 -1.45 -2.94 2.90
CA ILE A 35 -1.42 -3.71 4.14
C ILE A 35 -0.90 -2.85 5.28
N TRP A 36 0.24 -2.17 5.07
CA TRP A 36 0.60 -0.87 5.66
C TRP A 36 -0.50 -0.16 6.44
N MET A 37 -1.33 0.52 5.66
CA MET A 37 -2.39 1.40 6.14
C MET A 37 -3.48 0.63 6.91
N CYS A 38 -3.79 -0.61 6.52
CA CYS A 38 -4.69 -1.47 7.31
C CYS A 38 -4.12 -1.76 8.70
N LEU A 39 -2.83 -2.08 8.79
CA LEU A 39 -2.17 -2.38 10.05
C LEU A 39 -2.18 -1.17 10.98
N VAL A 40 -1.93 0.03 10.46
CA VAL A 40 -2.07 1.29 11.20
C VAL A 40 -3.49 1.43 11.75
N ARG A 41 -4.52 1.21 10.92
CA ARG A 41 -5.93 1.30 11.33
C ARG A 41 -6.33 0.29 12.41
N LEU A 42 -5.71 -0.88 12.43
CA LEU A 42 -6.02 -1.93 13.41
C LEU A 42 -5.31 -1.76 14.76
N LYS A 43 -4.20 -0.99 14.83
CA LYS A 43 -3.45 -0.75 16.07
C LYS A 43 -4.31 -0.25 17.25
N PRO A 44 -5.24 0.71 17.10
CA PRO A 44 -6.06 1.21 18.21
C PRO A 44 -7.17 0.24 18.68
N GLU A 45 -7.45 -0.85 17.95
CA GLU A 45 -8.60 -1.74 18.18
C GLU A 45 -8.37 -2.85 19.23
N GLY A 46 -7.37 -2.68 20.10
CA GLY A 46 -7.10 -3.60 21.20
C GLY A 46 -6.84 -5.06 20.76
N LYS A 47 -7.45 -6.02 21.46
CA LYS A 47 -7.20 -7.46 21.24
C LYS A 47 -7.73 -7.96 19.90
N ASP A 48 -8.90 -7.49 19.48
CA ASP A 48 -9.51 -7.91 18.23
C ASP A 48 -8.75 -7.32 17.04
N GLY A 49 -8.31 -6.06 17.16
CA GLY A 49 -7.36 -5.44 16.25
C GLY A 49 -6.07 -6.23 16.10
N GLN A 50 -5.47 -6.66 17.23
CA GLN A 50 -4.25 -7.47 17.22
C GLN A 50 -4.47 -8.84 16.56
N TYR A 51 -5.63 -9.46 16.76
CA TYR A 51 -5.97 -10.72 16.09
C TYR A 51 -6.06 -10.53 14.57
N LEU A 52 -6.80 -9.51 14.11
CA LEU A 52 -6.92 -9.20 12.68
C LEU A 52 -5.59 -8.80 12.07
N TYR A 53 -4.76 -8.03 12.78
CA TYR A 53 -3.41 -7.66 12.36
C TYR A 53 -2.59 -8.90 12.00
N ARG A 54 -2.53 -9.87 12.93
CA ARG A 54 -1.75 -11.11 12.74
C ARG A 54 -2.32 -11.95 11.59
N LYS A 55 -3.64 -12.03 11.48
CA LYS A 55 -4.31 -12.75 10.39
C LYS A 55 -4.04 -12.09 9.04
N LEU A 56 -4.11 -10.76 8.94
CA LEU A 56 -3.85 -10.02 7.72
C LEU A 56 -2.42 -10.25 7.21
N VAL A 57 -1.42 -10.12 8.09
CA VAL A 57 -0.02 -10.37 7.75
C VAL A 57 0.19 -11.84 7.35
N SER A 58 -0.42 -12.78 8.09
CA SER A 58 -0.29 -14.22 7.77
C SER A 58 -0.87 -14.56 6.39
N ILE A 59 -2.06 -14.03 6.05
CA ILE A 59 -2.68 -14.27 4.75
C ILE A 59 -1.86 -13.63 3.63
N MET A 60 -1.33 -12.42 3.85
CA MET A 60 -0.45 -11.76 2.88
C MET A 60 0.76 -12.62 2.53
N TRP A 61 1.47 -13.15 3.53
CA TRP A 61 2.64 -13.99 3.27
C TRP A 61 2.30 -15.31 2.57
N GLN A 62 1.13 -15.90 2.84
CA GLN A 62 0.67 -17.08 2.11
C GLN A 62 0.44 -16.79 0.62
N ASP A 63 -0.14 -15.63 0.28
CA ASP A 63 -0.36 -15.22 -1.10
C ASP A 63 0.95 -14.87 -1.82
N VAL A 64 1.85 -14.16 -1.13
CA VAL A 64 3.20 -13.85 -1.63
C VAL A 64 3.96 -15.15 -1.96
N GLU A 65 4.01 -16.10 -1.03
CA GLU A 65 4.68 -17.39 -1.23
C GLU A 65 4.04 -18.18 -2.38
N ALA A 66 2.71 -18.22 -2.46
CA ALA A 66 2.00 -18.90 -3.54
C ALA A 66 2.31 -18.30 -4.92
N ARG A 67 2.30 -16.97 -5.04
CA ARG A 67 2.64 -16.26 -6.29
C ARG A 67 4.07 -16.49 -6.71
N MET A 68 5.02 -16.46 -5.77
CA MET A 68 6.42 -16.77 -6.04
C MET A 68 6.60 -18.19 -6.59
N LYS A 69 5.91 -19.18 -6.02
CA LYS A 69 5.93 -20.57 -6.50
C LYS A 69 5.33 -20.73 -7.91
N ILE A 70 4.32 -19.94 -8.26
CA ILE A 70 3.71 -19.96 -9.60
C ILE A 70 4.64 -19.34 -10.64
N MET A 71 5.30 -18.23 -10.29
CA MET A 71 6.22 -17.53 -11.19
C MET A 71 7.56 -18.25 -11.35
N GLY A 72 7.97 -19.01 -10.33
CA GLY A 72 9.20 -19.78 -10.36
C GLY A 72 9.01 -21.18 -10.94
N GLN A 73 9.58 -21.43 -12.13
CA GLN A 73 10.15 -22.75 -12.44
C GLN A 73 11.46 -23.00 -11.64
N ILE A 74 11.53 -22.53 -10.39
CA ILE A 74 12.77 -22.27 -9.64
C ILE A 74 12.82 -23.13 -8.38
N ASP A 75 14.05 -23.57 -8.04
CA ASP A 75 14.41 -24.27 -6.81
C ASP A 75 13.77 -23.67 -5.56
N SER A 76 13.16 -24.54 -4.74
CA SER A 76 12.55 -24.20 -3.44
C SER A 76 13.46 -23.40 -2.50
N THR A 77 14.78 -23.54 -2.63
CA THR A 77 15.79 -22.83 -1.83
C THR A 77 15.79 -21.34 -2.13
N VAL A 78 15.76 -20.98 -3.42
CA VAL A 78 15.76 -19.58 -3.88
C VAL A 78 14.47 -18.87 -3.47
N VAL A 79 13.32 -19.56 -3.54
CA VAL A 79 12.03 -19.03 -3.09
C VAL A 79 12.09 -18.68 -1.60
N ARG A 80 12.68 -19.56 -0.78
CA ARG A 80 12.78 -19.34 0.67
C ARG A 80 13.70 -18.18 1.01
N GLU A 81 14.84 -18.05 0.34
CA GLU A 81 15.78 -16.94 0.52
C GLU A 81 15.14 -15.61 0.11
N SER A 82 14.50 -15.58 -1.06
CA SER A 82 13.79 -14.39 -1.55
C SER A 82 12.64 -13.99 -0.62
N LEU A 83 11.87 -14.96 -0.10
CA LEU A 83 10.80 -14.68 0.87
C LEU A 83 11.37 -14.09 2.17
N HIS A 84 12.53 -14.56 2.61
CA HIS A 84 13.19 -14.02 3.80
C HIS A 84 13.59 -12.54 3.60
N GLU A 85 14.13 -12.19 2.44
CA GLU A 85 14.46 -10.80 2.09
C GLU A 85 13.22 -9.91 2.07
N LEU A 86 12.13 -10.36 1.43
CA LEU A 86 10.86 -9.61 1.41
C LEU A 86 10.30 -9.39 2.82
N VAL A 87 10.43 -10.36 3.72
CA VAL A 87 10.00 -10.21 5.12
C VAL A 87 10.81 -9.13 5.82
N GLN A 88 12.14 -9.09 5.62
CA GLN A 88 12.99 -8.05 6.20
C GLN A 88 12.64 -6.67 5.63
N GLU A 89 12.45 -6.57 4.32
CA GLU A 89 12.01 -5.34 3.65
C GLU A 89 10.68 -4.84 4.24
N PHE A 90 9.69 -5.72 4.38
CA PHE A 90 8.38 -5.38 4.90
C PHE A 90 8.44 -4.78 6.32
N TYR A 91 9.22 -5.38 7.22
CA TYR A 91 9.36 -4.82 8.57
C TYR A 91 10.13 -3.50 8.59
N GLY A 92 11.18 -3.37 7.77
CA GLY A 92 11.90 -2.10 7.61
C GLY A 92 10.99 -0.98 7.08
N LEU A 93 10.12 -1.31 6.13
CA LEU A 93 9.10 -0.42 5.59
C LEU A 93 8.10 0.02 6.65
N ILE A 94 7.59 -0.90 7.49
CA ILE A 94 6.65 -0.53 8.56
C ILE A 94 7.25 0.56 9.45
N PHE A 95 8.51 0.40 9.87
CA PHE A 95 9.18 1.40 10.69
C PHE A 95 9.31 2.74 9.97
N ALA A 96 9.76 2.73 8.72
CA ALA A 96 9.95 3.96 7.93
C ALA A 96 8.63 4.71 7.68
N TYR A 97 7.56 3.97 7.37
CA TYR A 97 6.25 4.57 7.13
C TYR A 97 5.57 5.02 8.42
N ASP A 98 5.69 4.29 9.52
CA ASP A 98 5.20 4.74 10.84
C ASP A 98 5.89 6.06 11.24
N GLU A 99 7.22 6.17 11.09
CA GLU A 99 7.97 7.40 11.35
C GLU A 99 7.48 8.56 10.46
N GLY A 100 7.33 8.31 9.15
CA GLY A 100 6.85 9.31 8.20
C GLY A 100 5.43 9.77 8.49
N LEU A 101 4.53 8.84 8.84
CA LEU A 101 3.14 9.12 9.17
C LEU A 101 3.04 9.98 10.43
N LEU A 102 3.81 9.67 11.47
CA LEU A 102 3.79 10.40 12.75
C LEU A 102 4.54 11.74 12.72
N SER A 103 5.35 11.99 11.68
CA SER A 103 6.20 13.17 11.58
C SER A 103 5.66 14.20 10.56
N HIS A 104 6.41 14.43 9.47
CA HIS A 104 6.09 15.42 8.44
C HIS A 104 6.13 14.78 7.06
N ASP A 105 5.43 15.40 6.11
CA ASP A 105 5.33 14.91 4.74
C ASP A 105 6.68 14.75 4.03
N ARG A 106 7.70 15.53 4.41
CA ARG A 106 9.06 15.33 3.91
C ARG A 106 9.66 13.97 4.32
N VAL A 107 9.35 13.49 5.52
CA VAL A 107 9.83 12.21 6.05
C VAL A 107 9.06 11.07 5.40
N LEU A 108 7.73 11.22 5.28
CA LEU A 108 6.90 10.27 4.56
C LEU A 108 7.29 10.17 3.08
N ALA A 109 7.57 11.30 2.42
CA ALA A 109 8.09 11.35 1.06
C ALA A 109 9.42 10.58 0.94
N ALA A 110 10.36 10.82 1.85
CA ALA A 110 11.65 10.12 1.84
C ALA A 110 11.46 8.60 2.02
N ALA A 111 10.55 8.19 2.91
CA ALA A 111 10.24 6.78 3.13
C ALA A 111 9.59 6.14 1.89
N LEU A 112 8.62 6.80 1.26
CA LEU A 112 7.97 6.33 0.03
C LEU A 112 8.98 6.25 -1.13
N TRP A 113 9.84 7.25 -1.29
CA TRP A 113 10.88 7.24 -2.31
C TRP A 113 11.80 6.03 -2.18
N ARG A 114 12.32 5.77 -0.97
CA ARG A 114 13.20 4.64 -0.69
C ARG A 114 12.53 3.28 -0.95
N ASN A 115 11.29 3.12 -0.50
CA ASN A 115 10.62 1.82 -0.47
C ASN A 115 9.73 1.54 -1.69
N MET A 116 9.36 2.52 -2.50
CA MET A 116 8.55 2.30 -3.70
C MET A 116 9.29 2.56 -5.00
N PHE A 117 10.28 3.46 -4.99
CA PHE A 117 10.92 3.94 -6.22
C PHE A 117 12.37 3.48 -6.40
N HIS A 118 13.01 2.88 -5.39
CA HIS A 118 14.32 2.20 -5.46
C HIS A 118 15.35 2.89 -6.40
N ASP A 119 15.62 4.18 -6.17
CA ASP A 119 16.58 5.01 -6.93
C ASP A 119 16.25 5.30 -8.41
N ASN A 120 15.03 5.01 -8.87
CA ASN A 120 14.55 5.52 -10.15
C ASN A 120 14.42 7.06 -10.11
N ARG A 121 14.49 7.68 -11.29
CA ARG A 121 14.22 9.12 -11.48
C ARG A 121 12.73 9.40 -11.27
N THR A 122 12.29 9.39 -10.01
CA THR A 122 10.96 9.85 -9.62
C THR A 122 10.94 11.36 -9.61
N ASP A 123 9.94 11.96 -10.24
CA ASP A 123 9.76 13.41 -10.13
C ASP A 123 9.10 13.78 -8.77
N ALA A 124 9.31 15.02 -8.33
CA ALA A 124 8.76 15.48 -7.05
C ALA A 124 7.21 15.48 -7.03
N VAL A 125 6.57 15.53 -8.19
CA VAL A 125 5.10 15.58 -8.33
C VAL A 125 4.48 14.20 -8.08
N GLN A 126 5.07 13.14 -8.61
CA GLN A 126 4.70 11.75 -8.36
C GLN A 126 4.84 11.44 -6.87
N LEU A 127 5.96 11.85 -6.26
CA LEU A 127 6.18 11.61 -4.84
C LEU A 127 5.18 12.37 -3.96
N ALA A 128 4.91 13.64 -4.27
CA ALA A 128 3.90 14.44 -3.57
C ALA A 128 2.49 13.84 -3.72
N SER A 129 2.15 13.34 -4.91
CA SER A 129 0.87 12.66 -5.17
C SER A 129 0.72 11.40 -4.32
N MET A 130 1.80 10.63 -4.14
CA MET A 130 1.79 9.44 -3.29
C MET A 130 1.69 9.79 -1.80
N VAL A 131 2.33 10.87 -1.35
CA VAL A 131 2.16 11.38 0.02
C VAL A 131 0.71 11.78 0.26
N GLU A 132 0.11 12.57 -0.65
CA GLU A 132 -1.30 12.97 -0.55
C GLU A 132 -2.20 11.73 -0.52
N TYR A 133 -1.97 10.77 -1.41
CA TYR A 133 -2.70 9.52 -1.46
C TYR A 133 -2.68 8.79 -0.09
N VAL A 134 -1.50 8.57 0.47
CA VAL A 134 -1.34 7.89 1.77
C VAL A 134 -2.06 8.64 2.88
N ARG A 135 -1.91 9.98 2.95
CA ARG A 135 -2.59 10.80 3.95
C ARG A 135 -4.10 10.69 3.88
N ARG A 136 -4.67 10.78 2.67
CA ARG A 136 -6.12 10.65 2.46
C ARG A 136 -6.62 9.25 2.81
N GLN A 137 -5.88 8.20 2.43
CA GLN A 137 -6.28 6.83 2.75
C GLN A 137 -6.26 6.57 4.24
N VAL A 138 -5.20 6.99 4.94
CA VAL A 138 -5.13 6.82 6.40
C VAL A 138 -6.28 7.58 7.09
N GLN A 139 -6.55 8.81 6.67
CA GLN A 139 -7.69 9.58 7.20
C GLN A 139 -9.04 8.90 6.89
N HIS A 140 -9.22 8.38 5.68
CA HIS A 140 -10.43 7.67 5.28
C HIS A 140 -10.65 6.40 6.10
N LEU A 141 -9.61 5.58 6.24
CA LEU A 141 -9.66 4.35 7.03
C LEU A 141 -9.95 4.63 8.51
N ASP A 142 -9.34 5.68 9.07
CA ASP A 142 -9.58 6.11 10.46
C ASP A 142 -11.06 6.48 10.71
N GLY A 143 -11.73 7.02 9.68
CA GLY A 143 -13.16 7.35 9.74
C GLY A 143 -14.12 6.17 9.58
N LEU A 144 -13.64 4.96 9.27
CA LEU A 144 -14.50 3.77 9.14
C LEU A 144 -14.91 3.22 10.51
N ASP A 145 -16.12 2.65 10.58
CA ASP A 145 -16.66 2.08 11.81
C ASP A 145 -15.84 0.87 12.29
N SER A 146 -15.37 0.94 13.53
CA SER A 146 -14.54 -0.11 14.13
C SER A 146 -15.28 -1.44 14.24
N LYS A 147 -16.56 -1.42 14.60
CA LYS A 147 -17.34 -2.66 14.78
C LYS A 147 -17.49 -3.37 13.44
N GLU A 148 -17.85 -2.65 12.39
CA GLU A 148 -17.97 -3.19 11.03
C GLU A 148 -16.64 -3.77 10.53
N ILE A 149 -15.52 -3.07 10.76
CA ILE A 149 -14.18 -3.56 10.41
C ILE A 149 -13.85 -4.85 11.17
N LEU A 150 -14.10 -4.89 12.48
CA LEU A 150 -13.74 -6.05 13.31
C LEU A 150 -14.59 -7.29 12.99
N GLU A 151 -15.88 -7.10 12.69
CA GLU A 151 -16.81 -8.18 12.38
C GLU A 151 -16.65 -8.72 10.95
N THR A 152 -16.49 -7.83 9.97
CA THR A 152 -16.53 -8.20 8.54
C THR A 152 -15.16 -8.17 7.87
N GLY A 153 -14.22 -7.40 8.43
CA GLY A 153 -12.96 -7.07 7.79
C GLY A 153 -13.13 -6.29 6.47
N GLN A 154 -14.29 -5.71 6.18
CA GLN A 154 -14.48 -4.92 4.97
C GLN A 154 -13.92 -3.52 5.15
N ILE A 155 -13.23 -3.04 4.12
CA ILE A 155 -12.72 -1.67 4.01
C ILE A 155 -12.90 -1.22 2.56
N THR A 156 -12.92 0.10 2.38
CA THR A 156 -12.96 0.74 1.06
C THR A 156 -11.72 1.60 0.86
N TRP A 157 -11.31 1.76 -0.39
CA TRP A 157 -10.18 2.58 -0.77
C TRP A 157 -10.65 3.76 -1.61
N LEU A 158 -10.07 4.93 -1.35
CA LEU A 158 -10.21 6.08 -2.25
C LEU A 158 -9.43 5.83 -3.56
N PRO A 159 -9.82 6.45 -4.69
CA PRO A 159 -9.05 6.33 -5.93
C PRO A 159 -7.68 6.99 -5.78
N LEU A 160 -6.68 6.48 -6.53
CA LEU A 160 -5.31 7.02 -6.51
C LEU A 160 -5.28 8.52 -6.87
N ARG A 161 -6.01 8.89 -7.92
CA ARG A 161 -6.22 10.28 -8.31
C ARG A 161 -7.62 10.70 -7.90
N THR A 162 -7.75 11.85 -7.26
CA THR A 162 -9.05 12.52 -7.18
C THR A 162 -9.51 12.78 -8.61
N PRO A 163 -10.78 12.46 -8.97
CA PRO A 163 -11.33 12.95 -10.22
C PRO A 163 -11.05 14.44 -10.26
N LYS A 164 -10.38 14.93 -11.31
CA LYS A 164 -10.27 16.38 -11.52
C LYS A 164 -11.68 16.92 -11.36
N GLN A 165 -11.91 17.79 -10.38
CA GLN A 165 -13.09 18.65 -10.42
C GLN A 165 -13.09 19.19 -11.84
N GLN A 166 -14.09 18.81 -12.65
CA GLN A 166 -14.22 19.32 -14.00
C GLN A 166 -14.06 20.83 -13.87
N GLU A 167 -12.96 21.37 -14.41
CA GLU A 167 -12.84 22.81 -14.54
C GLU A 167 -14.15 23.26 -15.18
N PRO A 168 -14.87 24.24 -14.60
CA PRO A 168 -16.07 24.75 -15.24
C PRO A 168 -15.63 25.12 -16.64
N PHE A 169 -16.26 24.53 -17.66
CA PHE A 169 -16.06 24.90 -19.05
C PHE A 169 -16.26 26.41 -19.13
N LEU A 170 -15.16 27.17 -19.08
CA LEU A 170 -15.18 28.58 -19.38
C LEU A 170 -15.47 28.60 -20.87
N TYR A 171 -16.75 28.79 -21.19
CA TYR A 171 -17.19 29.12 -22.52
C TYR A 171 -16.31 30.27 -23.00
N HIS A 172 -15.39 29.96 -23.91
CA HIS A 172 -14.75 30.97 -24.73
C HIS A 172 -15.86 31.62 -25.56
N THR A 173 -16.45 32.66 -24.99
CA THR A 173 -17.08 33.73 -25.75
C THR A 173 -15.94 34.62 -26.19
N TYR A 174 -15.65 34.56 -27.50
CA TYR A 174 -15.51 35.64 -28.48
C TYR A 174 -14.59 35.20 -29.60
#